data_AF-A0A3D4CI10-F1
#
_entry.id   AF-A0A3D4CI10-F1
#
_cell.length_a   1.000
_cell.length_b   1.000
_cell.length_c   1.000
_cell.angle_alpha   90.00
_cell.angle_beta   90.00
_cell.angle_gamma   90.00
#
_symmetry.space_group_name_H-M   'P 1'
#
loop_
_entity.id
_entity.type
_entity.pdbx_description
1 polymer ?
#
loop_
_entity_poly.entity_id
_entity_poly.type
_entity_poly.pdbx_seq_one_letter_code
_entity_poly.pdbx_strand_id
1 'polypeptide(L)'
;AGKKPWEIKHIDTMELWKFGDYKSYTSLDLLTTIFNIPTPKDDIDGSMVGKVYWQDNDLERIVEYCQKDVVALVQLFLRLKGDDLIEEQNISFI
;
A
#
# COMPACT_ATOMS: atom_id res chain seq x y z
N ALA A 1 -28.27 6.96 -0.51
CA ALA A 1 -27.49 8.01 -1.18
C ALA A 1 -27.82 9.35 -0.52
N GLY A 2 -26.83 10.17 -0.12
CA GLY A 2 -27.08 11.47 0.52
C GLY A 2 -26.30 11.77 1.82
N LYS A 3 -25.29 10.97 2.19
CA LYS A 3 -24.39 11.32 3.31
C LYS A 3 -23.47 12.46 2.90
N LYS A 4 -23.23 13.40 3.80
CA LYS A 4 -22.22 14.45 3.63
C LYS A 4 -20.83 13.81 3.59
N PRO A 5 -19.84 14.39 2.88
CA PRO A 5 -18.51 13.79 2.74
C PRO A 5 -17.85 13.39 4.08
N TRP A 6 -18.01 14.21 5.12
CA TRP A 6 -17.47 13.94 6.48
C TRP A 6 -18.27 12.93 7.31
N GLU A 7 -19.43 12.48 6.83
CA GLU A 7 -20.21 11.40 7.43
C GLU A 7 -19.84 10.03 6.83
N ILE A 8 -19.00 10.02 5.79
CA ILE A 8 -18.43 8.81 5.22
C ILE A 8 -17.24 8.42 6.10
N LYS A 9 -17.35 7.25 6.73
CA LYS A 9 -16.29 6.74 7.58
C LYS A 9 -15.15 6.25 6.69
N HIS A 10 -14.07 7.02 6.62
CA HIS A 10 -12.82 6.57 6.01
C HIS A 10 -12.18 5.54 6.93
N ILE A 11 -11.65 4.47 6.33
CA ILE A 11 -10.89 3.45 7.04
C ILE A 11 -9.43 3.75 6.79
N ASP A 12 -8.70 4.05 7.86
CA ASP A 12 -7.26 4.00 7.84
C ASP A 12 -6.85 2.56 8.19
N THR A 13 -6.22 1.88 7.25
CA THR A 13 -5.83 0.49 7.42
C THR A 13 -4.72 0.34 8.46
N MET A 14 -3.87 1.36 8.68
CA MET A 14 -2.87 1.33 9.75
C MET A 14 -3.49 1.22 11.14
N GLU A 15 -4.66 1.81 11.36
CA GLU A 15 -5.41 1.70 12.62
C GLU A 15 -5.80 0.23 12.93
N LEU A 16 -5.97 -0.61 11.90
CA LEU A 16 -6.37 -2.00 12.05
C LEU A 16 -5.24 -2.89 12.57
N TRP A 17 -3.98 -2.59 12.22
CA TRP A 17 -2.83 -3.45 12.51
C TRP A 17 -1.77 -2.82 13.41
N LYS A 18 -1.94 -1.56 13.84
CA LYS A 18 -1.12 -1.00 14.92
C LYS A 18 -1.46 -1.55 16.30
N PHE A 19 -2.53 -2.36 16.41
CA PHE A 19 -3.02 -2.98 17.66
C PHE A 19 -3.09 -2.03 18.88
N GLY A 20 -3.35 -0.74 18.63
CA GLY A 20 -3.40 0.29 19.67
C GLY A 20 -2.04 0.78 20.17
N ASP A 21 -0.91 0.22 19.71
CA ASP A 21 0.43 0.72 20.02
C ASP A 21 0.91 1.71 18.96
N TYR A 22 0.89 2.98 19.32
CA TYR A 22 1.38 4.09 18.50
C TYR A 22 2.91 4.22 18.50
N LYS A 23 3.63 3.51 19.38
CA LYS A 23 5.11 3.59 19.48
C LYS A 23 5.82 2.59 18.59
N SER A 24 5.14 1.53 18.16
CA SER A 24 5.68 0.48 17.30
C SER A 24 5.17 0.65 15.88
N TYR A 25 5.92 1.36 15.05
CA TYR A 25 5.62 1.49 13.62
C TYR A 25 5.83 0.13 12.93
N THR A 26 4.73 -0.48 12.50
CA THR A 26 4.79 -1.70 11.67
C THR A 26 4.75 -1.29 10.20
N SER A 27 5.82 -1.57 9.47
CA SER A 27 5.90 -1.23 8.05
C SER A 27 5.02 -2.14 7.19
N LEU A 28 4.56 -1.61 6.05
CA LEU A 28 3.84 -2.39 5.06
C LEU A 28 4.69 -3.59 4.57
N ASP A 29 5.99 -3.37 4.32
CA ASP A 29 6.94 -4.42 3.89
C ASP A 29 7.03 -5.59 4.88
N LEU A 30 7.01 -5.30 6.18
CA LEU A 30 7.04 -6.35 7.20
C LEU A 30 5.75 -7.17 7.16
N LEU A 31 4.59 -6.52 7.09
CA LEU A 31 3.31 -7.19 7.07
C LEU A 31 3.14 -8.05 5.82
N THR A 32 3.44 -7.50 4.64
CA THR A 32 3.35 -8.26 3.39
C THR A 32 4.29 -9.47 3.38
N THR A 33 5.49 -9.34 3.95
CA THR A 33 6.43 -10.46 4.13
C THR A 33 5.82 -11.54 5.04
N ILE A 34 5.22 -11.16 6.17
CA ILE A 34 4.58 -12.11 7.11
C ILE A 34 3.40 -12.85 6.46
N PHE A 35 2.60 -12.14 5.66
CA PHE A 35 1.42 -12.70 5.00
C PHE A 35 1.71 -13.39 3.66
N ASN A 36 2.99 -13.54 3.27
CA ASN A 36 3.42 -14.08 1.98
C ASN A 36 2.72 -13.40 0.80
N ILE A 37 2.50 -12.09 0.90
CA ILE A 37 1.98 -11.29 -0.19
C ILE A 37 3.17 -10.95 -1.08
N PRO A 38 3.12 -11.26 -2.38
CA PRO A 38 4.18 -10.90 -3.30
C PRO A 38 4.34 -9.38 -3.26
N THR A 39 5.41 -8.91 -2.65
CA THR A 39 5.84 -7.53 -2.83
C THR A 39 6.88 -7.49 -3.93
N PRO A 40 6.67 -6.64 -4.94
CA PRO A 40 7.76 -6.21 -5.77
C PRO A 40 8.71 -5.42 -4.86
N LYS A 41 9.80 -6.03 -4.38
CA LYS A 41 10.91 -5.27 -3.78
C LYS A 41 11.67 -4.56 -4.89
N ASP A 42 10.98 -3.59 -5.47
CA ASP A 42 11.34 -2.94 -6.71
C ASP A 42 12.06 -1.64 -6.37
N ASP A 43 13.40 -1.75 -6.40
CA ASP A 43 14.42 -0.80 -6.83
C ASP A 43 14.48 0.65 -6.28
N ILE A 44 13.44 1.17 -5.63
CA ILE A 44 13.42 2.44 -4.89
C ILE A 44 12.59 2.33 -3.61
N ASP A 45 13.00 3.06 -2.57
CA ASP A 45 12.21 3.26 -1.35
C ASP A 45 11.75 4.73 -1.20
N GLY A 46 10.90 5.01 -0.21
CA GLY A 46 10.35 6.34 0.02
C GLY A 46 11.39 7.46 0.21
N SER A 47 12.61 7.14 0.67
CA SER A 47 13.71 8.10 0.78
C SER A 47 14.34 8.44 -0.58
N MET A 48 14.18 7.56 -1.57
CA MET A 48 14.75 7.70 -2.91
C MET A 48 13.88 8.51 -3.86
N VAL A 49 12.58 8.66 -3.58
CA VAL A 49 11.61 9.39 -4.44
C VAL A 49 12.10 10.78 -4.84
N GLY A 50 12.69 11.53 -3.89
CA GLY A 50 13.22 12.87 -4.17
C GLY A 50 14.40 12.86 -5.13
N LYS A 51 15.28 11.86 -5.02
CA LYS A 51 16.40 11.69 -5.95
C LYS A 51 15.90 11.33 -7.35
N VAL A 52 14.99 10.36 -7.43
CA VAL A 52 14.42 9.88 -8.70
C VAL A 52 13.72 11.01 -9.45
N TYR A 53 12.97 11.84 -8.73
CA TYR A 53 12.27 12.97 -9.32
C TYR A 53 13.21 14.06 -9.83
N TRP A 54 14.16 14.53 -9.00
CA TRP A 54 14.96 15.72 -9.32
C TRP A 54 16.24 15.43 -10.11
N GLN A 55 16.87 14.27 -9.88
CA GLN A 55 18.15 13.91 -10.52
C GLN A 55 17.91 13.00 -11.72
N ASP A 56 17.15 11.93 -11.51
CA ASP A 56 16.96 10.91 -12.54
C ASP A 56 15.85 11.31 -13.54
N ASN A 57 15.00 12.30 -13.19
CA ASN A 57 13.85 12.78 -13.97
C ASN A 57 12.92 11.64 -14.43
N ASP A 58 12.77 10.61 -13.60
CA ASP A 58 12.03 9.39 -13.94
C ASP A 58 10.71 9.33 -13.13
N LEU A 59 9.71 10.04 -13.62
CA LEU A 59 8.40 10.09 -12.97
C LEU A 59 7.65 8.77 -13.10
N GLU A 60 7.81 8.05 -14.21
CA GLU A 60 7.12 6.77 -14.47
C GLU A 60 7.48 5.74 -13.41
N ARG A 61 8.76 5.67 -13.02
CA ARG A 61 9.23 4.79 -11.95
C ARG A 61 8.59 5.09 -10.59
N ILE A 62 8.35 6.37 -10.29
CA ILE A 62 7.65 6.77 -9.06
C ILE A 62 6.17 6.36 -9.12
N VAL A 63 5.55 6.48 -10.30
CA VAL A 63 4.15 6.07 -10.51
C VAL A 63 4.00 4.56 -10.28
N GLU A 64 4.88 3.74 -10.88
CA GLU A 64 4.87 2.30 -10.70
C GLU A 64 5.06 1.90 -9.23
N TYR A 65 6.00 2.54 -8.52
CA TYR A 65 6.23 2.33 -7.10
C TYR A 65 4.95 2.59 -6.27
N CYS A 66 4.30 3.74 -6.49
CA CYS A 66 3.06 4.09 -5.78
C CYS A 66 1.89 3.14 -6.12
N GLN A 67 1.78 2.71 -7.38
CA GLN A 67 0.76 1.76 -7.82
C GLN A 67 0.91 0.40 -7.13
N LYS A 68 2.15 -0.09 -7.02
CA LYS A 68 2.48 -1.33 -6.32
C LYS A 68 2.17 -1.27 -4.82
N ASP A 69 2.46 -0.14 -4.16
CA ASP A 69 2.11 0.08 -2.75
C ASP A 69 0.60 0.01 -2.51
N VAL A 70 -0.21 0.58 -3.42
CA VAL A 70 -1.69 0.49 -3.35
C VAL A 70 -2.15 -0.96 -3.48
N VAL A 71 -1.60 -1.71 -4.44
CA VAL A 71 -1.92 -3.13 -4.61
C VAL A 71 -1.57 -3.92 -3.34
N ALA A 72 -0.36 -3.76 -2.81
CA ALA A 72 0.10 -4.45 -1.61
C ALA A 72 -0.80 -4.14 -0.40
N LEU A 73 -1.23 -2.88 -0.23
CA LEU A 73 -2.15 -2.48 0.83
C LEU A 73 -3.51 -3.17 0.71
N VAL A 74 -4.08 -3.24 -0.50
CA VAL A 74 -5.37 -3.91 -0.74
C VAL A 74 -5.26 -5.41 -0.49
N GLN A 75 -4.19 -6.05 -0.97
CA GLN A 75 -3.94 -7.47 -0.75
C GLN A 75 -3.79 -7.80 0.75
N LEU A 76 -3.08 -6.95 1.50
CA LEU A 76 -2.93 -7.08 2.94
C LEU A 76 -4.27 -6.94 3.66
N PHE A 77 -5.06 -5.94 3.28
CA PHE A 77 -6.38 -5.75 3.83
C PHE A 77 -7.29 -6.96 3.63
N LEU A 78 -7.26 -7.58 2.44
CA LEU A 78 -7.99 -8.82 2.17
C LEU A 78 -7.52 -9.98 3.04
N ARG A 79 -6.20 -10.18 3.15
CA ARG A 79 -5.64 -11.22 4.02
C ARG A 79 -6.02 -11.04 5.49
N LEU A 80 -6.04 -9.81 5.99
CA LEU A 80 -6.49 -9.51 7.35
C LEU A 80 -7.97 -9.80 7.58
N LYS A 81 -8.79 -9.75 6.52
CA LYS A 81 -10.19 -10.18 6.55
C LYS A 81 -10.38 -11.69 6.40
N GLY A 82 -9.31 -12.43 6.09
CA GLY A 82 -9.34 -13.86 5.77
C GLY A 82 -9.74 -14.18 4.33
N ASP A 83 -9.74 -13.17 3.45
CA ASP A 83 -10.04 -13.33 2.02
C ASP A 83 -8.77 -13.76 1.24
N ASP A 84 -8.97 -14.27 0.02
CA ASP A 84 -7.89 -14.60 -0.90
C ASP A 84 -7.30 -13.37 -1.60
N LEU A 85 -6.11 -13.54 -2.18
CA LEU A 85 -5.46 -12.50 -2.96
C LEU A 85 -6.18 -12.27 -4.29
N ILE A 86 -6.20 -11.02 -4.74
CA ILE A 86 -6.65 -10.68 -6.10
C ILE A 86 -5.60 -11.18 -7.09
N GLU A 87 -6.02 -11.95 -8.09
CA GLU A 87 -5.15 -12.38 -9.18
C GLU A 87 -4.69 -11.18 -10.02
N GLU A 88 -3.44 -11.16 -10.48
CA GLU A 88 -2.84 -10.03 -11.21
C GLU A 88 -3.65 -9.62 -12.44
N GLN A 89 -4.24 -10.58 -13.16
CA GLN A 89 -5.11 -10.34 -14.31
C GLN A 89 -6.38 -9.52 -14.00
N ASN A 90 -6.78 -9.46 -12.73
CA ASN A 90 -7.91 -8.68 -12.26
C ASN A 90 -7.50 -7.30 -11.73
N ILE A 91 -6.22 -6.91 -11.87
CA ILE A 91 -5.69 -5.61 -11.45
C ILE A 91 -5.42 -4.78 -12.71
N SER A 92 -6.05 -3.61 -12.80
CA SER A 92 -5.86 -2.66 -13.90
C SER A 92 -5.42 -1.30 -13.37
N PHE A 93 -4.33 -0.78 -13.90
CA PHE A 93 -3.90 0.60 -13.69
C PHE A 93 -4.55 1.50 -14.74
N ILE A 94 -5.05 2.67 -14.31
CA ILE A 94 -5.75 3.67 -15.16
C ILE A 94 -4.86 4.91 -15.27
#